data_AF-A0A7K1DIJ0-F1
#
_entry.id   AF-A0A7K1DIJ0-F1
#
_cell.length_a   1.000
_cell.length_b   1.000
_cell.length_c   1.000
_cell.angle_alpha   90.00
_cell.angle_beta   90.00
_cell.angle_gamma   90.00
#
_symmetry.space_group_name_H-M   'P 1'
#
loop_
_entity.id
_entity.type
_entity.pdbx_description
1 polymer ?
#
loop_
_entity_poly.entity_id
_entity_poly.type
_entity_poly.pdbx_seq_one_letter_code
_entity_poly.pdbx_strand_id
1 'polypeptide(L)'
;MKYLFKLLRIISGLVIAIAIRIVLPIRNYKFGRLPSHEIGHYASNVEIHLCEKDAKIHGDSKKTADIWYRNPDHAVANNQLDTMWSRVIKISNSPITRYADAISRRLPGGSRFSISHHDRDAYGLYGKFQPHIKFSNSETKQGEDFLNSVRHTPSQKFVCLAVRDSSYKRDQFENRDIRHDDYRNNDISNFYNVAEQLALDGFLVFRMGAKVERPFGVDASGVFDYASNGMRTDFLDVYLSANCEIFISTVLGIDSIPEIFRVPRVLTN
;
A
#
# COMPACT_ATOMS: atom_id res chain seq x y z
N MET A 1 -15.60 20.28 -26.58
CA MET A 1 -14.82 20.77 -25.41
C MET A 1 -13.92 19.70 -24.77
N LYS A 2 -14.42 18.52 -24.33
CA LYS A 2 -13.58 17.45 -23.72
C LYS A 2 -12.41 17.00 -24.62
N TYR A 3 -12.62 16.89 -25.92
CA TYR A 3 -11.57 16.53 -26.89
C TYR A 3 -10.46 17.58 -27.01
N LEU A 4 -10.81 18.87 -26.95
CA LEU A 4 -9.84 19.97 -27.01
C LEU A 4 -8.94 19.96 -25.77
N PHE A 5 -9.49 19.75 -24.58
CA PHE A 5 -8.70 19.61 -23.36
C PHE A 5 -7.78 18.37 -23.38
N LYS A 6 -8.26 17.25 -23.93
CA LYS A 6 -7.44 16.05 -24.10
C LYS A 6 -6.29 16.31 -25.08
N LEU A 7 -6.57 16.95 -26.21
CA LEU A 7 -5.56 17.32 -27.20
C LEU A 7 -4.50 18.25 -26.60
N LEU A 8 -4.92 19.28 -25.87
CA LEU A 8 -4.01 20.20 -25.18
C LEU A 8 -3.09 19.45 -24.20
N ARG A 9 -3.65 18.53 -23.39
CA ARG A 9 -2.86 17.71 -22.46
C ARG A 9 -1.86 16.80 -23.16
N ILE A 10 -2.22 16.25 -24.32
CA ILE A 10 -1.31 15.43 -25.15
C ILE A 10 -0.17 16.29 -25.69
N ILE A 11 -0.48 17.48 -26.24
CA ILE A 11 0.53 18.42 -26.75
C ILE A 11 1.47 18.85 -25.61
N SER A 12 0.92 19.24 -24.46
CA SER A 12 1.74 19.57 -23.29
C SER A 12 2.57 18.38 -22.80
N GLY A 13 2.02 17.17 -22.84
CA GLY A 13 2.75 15.94 -22.52
C GLY A 13 3.93 15.69 -23.46
N LEU A 14 3.75 15.93 -24.75
CA LEU A 14 4.82 15.84 -25.75
C LEU A 14 5.93 16.87 -25.49
N VAL A 15 5.56 18.12 -25.22
CA VAL A 15 6.52 19.17 -24.86
C VAL A 15 7.35 18.77 -23.65
N ILE A 16 6.71 18.24 -22.59
CA ILE A 16 7.42 17.76 -21.40
C ILE A 16 8.34 16.57 -21.75
N ALA A 17 7.86 15.59 -22.53
CA ALA A 17 8.63 14.41 -22.91
C ALA A 17 9.89 14.74 -23.73
N ILE A 18 9.84 15.81 -24.55
CA ILE A 18 11.00 16.34 -25.27
C ILE A 18 11.90 17.13 -24.31
N ALA A 19 11.34 18.00 -23.47
CA ALA A 19 12.10 18.81 -22.53
C ALA A 19 12.97 17.97 -21.58
N ILE A 20 12.44 16.86 -21.03
CA ILE A 20 13.23 15.98 -20.16
C ILE A 20 14.42 15.31 -20.87
N ARG A 21 14.35 15.13 -22.19
CA ARG A 21 15.45 14.59 -23.01
C ARG A 21 16.53 15.64 -23.23
N ILE A 22 16.14 16.88 -23.50
CA ILE A 22 17.06 18.01 -23.65
C ILE A 22 17.83 18.26 -22.33
N VAL A 23 17.15 18.16 -21.19
CA VAL A 23 17.73 18.41 -19.86
C VAL A 23 18.55 17.21 -19.33
N LEU A 24 18.49 16.05 -19.98
CA LEU A 24 19.16 14.82 -19.56
C LEU A 24 20.65 14.98 -19.17
N PRO A 25 21.49 15.76 -19.88
CA PRO A 25 22.90 15.95 -19.49
C PRO A 25 23.07 16.57 -18.09
N ILE A 26 22.08 17.36 -17.66
CA ILE A 26 22.06 18.05 -16.37
C ILE A 26 21.36 17.19 -15.32
N ARG A 27 20.16 16.70 -15.65
CA ARG A 27 19.30 15.94 -14.73
C ARG A 27 18.43 14.94 -15.48
N ASN A 28 18.36 13.70 -14.98
CA ASN A 28 17.48 12.68 -15.52
C ASN A 28 16.13 12.70 -14.77
N TYR A 29 15.04 12.96 -15.49
CA TYR A 29 13.69 12.88 -14.93
C TYR A 29 13.02 11.58 -15.34
N LYS A 30 12.59 10.78 -14.36
CA LYS A 30 11.86 9.54 -14.59
C LYS A 30 10.40 9.71 -14.18
N PHE A 31 9.48 9.18 -14.99
CA PHE A 31 8.05 9.14 -14.69
C PHE A 31 7.58 7.73 -14.32
N GLY A 32 6.72 7.63 -13.31
CA GLY A 32 6.14 6.36 -12.87
C GLY A 32 4.68 6.50 -12.49
N ARG A 33 3.86 5.52 -12.90
CA ARG A 33 2.49 5.39 -12.42
C ARG A 33 2.50 4.62 -11.11
N LEU A 34 1.93 5.18 -10.06
CA LEU A 34 1.69 4.46 -8.81
C LEU A 34 0.54 3.45 -9.01
N PRO A 35 0.66 2.21 -8.52
CA PRO A 35 -0.45 1.28 -8.44
C PRO A 35 -1.43 1.66 -7.31
N SER A 36 -1.80 2.94 -7.20
CA SER A 36 -2.46 3.54 -6.03
C SER A 36 -3.82 2.94 -5.67
N HIS A 37 -4.46 2.24 -6.61
CA HIS A 37 -5.72 1.51 -6.44
C HIS A 37 -5.60 0.12 -5.78
N GLU A 38 -4.38 -0.39 -5.57
CA GLU A 38 -4.16 -1.71 -4.98
C GLU A 38 -3.21 -1.56 -3.77
N ILE A 39 -3.74 -1.68 -2.55
CA ILE A 39 -2.98 -1.36 -1.32
C ILE A 39 -1.65 -2.11 -1.23
N GLY A 40 -1.62 -3.39 -1.64
CA GLY A 40 -0.41 -4.21 -1.61
C GLY A 40 0.69 -3.67 -2.50
N HIS A 41 0.42 -3.59 -3.80
CA HIS A 41 1.35 -3.00 -4.75
C HIS A 41 1.66 -1.53 -4.45
N TYR A 42 0.72 -0.78 -3.88
CA TYR A 42 0.97 0.62 -3.54
C TYR A 42 1.94 0.76 -2.37
N ALA A 43 1.87 -0.14 -1.39
CA ALA A 43 2.81 -0.22 -0.28
C ALA A 43 4.17 -0.75 -0.74
N SER A 44 4.23 -2.00 -1.22
CA SER A 44 5.51 -2.70 -1.45
C SER A 44 6.32 -2.10 -2.60
N ASN A 45 5.69 -1.80 -3.75
CA ASN A 45 6.43 -1.36 -4.93
C ASN A 45 7.18 -0.03 -4.71
N VAL A 46 6.58 0.88 -3.95
CA VAL A 46 7.20 2.19 -3.66
C VAL A 46 8.34 2.01 -2.67
N GLU A 47 8.13 1.26 -1.59
CA GLU A 47 9.17 0.97 -0.60
C GLU A 47 10.37 0.25 -1.22
N ILE A 48 10.12 -0.78 -2.05
CA ILE A 48 11.18 -1.52 -2.76
C ILE A 48 11.97 -0.57 -3.66
N HIS A 49 11.28 0.25 -4.47
CA HIS A 49 11.95 1.23 -5.33
C HIS A 49 12.88 2.17 -4.55
N LEU A 50 12.44 2.63 -3.37
CA LEU A 50 13.25 3.49 -2.51
C LEU A 50 14.45 2.74 -1.93
N CYS A 51 14.25 1.52 -1.42
CA CYS A 51 15.33 0.66 -0.96
C CYS A 51 16.37 0.38 -2.06
N GLU A 52 15.93 0.06 -3.27
CA GLU A 52 16.83 -0.21 -4.41
C GLU A 52 17.63 1.02 -4.80
N LYS A 53 17.01 2.20 -4.72
CA LYS A 53 17.66 3.47 -5.00
C LYS A 53 18.72 3.81 -3.95
N ASP A 54 18.42 3.58 -2.67
CA ASP A 54 19.39 3.77 -1.58
C ASP A 54 20.55 2.76 -1.67
N ALA A 55 20.26 1.52 -2.07
CA ALA A 55 21.24 0.49 -2.37
C ALA A 55 21.99 0.70 -3.71
N LYS A 56 21.56 1.64 -4.55
CA LYS A 56 22.08 1.91 -5.90
C LYS A 56 22.09 0.69 -6.82
N ILE A 57 21.12 -0.21 -6.68
CA ILE A 57 21.03 -1.46 -7.47
C ILE A 57 21.10 -1.18 -8.98
N HIS A 58 20.39 -0.15 -9.44
CA HIS A 58 20.27 0.18 -10.87
C HIS A 58 21.24 1.27 -11.33
N GLY A 59 22.32 1.52 -10.57
CA GLY A 59 23.28 2.59 -10.87
C GLY A 59 22.69 3.99 -10.68
N ASP A 60 21.75 4.15 -9.75
CA ASP A 60 21.05 5.40 -9.53
C ASP A 60 22.01 6.54 -9.13
N SER A 61 21.95 7.63 -9.89
CA SER A 61 22.75 8.82 -9.63
C SER A 61 21.96 9.87 -8.87
N LYS A 62 22.67 10.74 -8.11
CA LYS A 62 22.09 11.94 -7.47
C LYS A 62 21.44 12.92 -8.47
N LYS A 63 21.69 12.75 -9.77
CA LYS A 63 21.07 13.53 -10.85
C LYS A 63 19.72 12.98 -11.30
N THR A 64 19.17 11.95 -10.63
CA THR A 64 17.86 11.38 -10.98
C THR A 64 16.75 12.02 -10.14
N ALA A 65 15.69 12.49 -10.79
CA ALA A 65 14.46 12.92 -10.15
C ALA A 65 13.30 12.04 -10.59
N ASP A 66 12.70 11.36 -9.62
CA ASP A 66 11.53 10.53 -9.85
C ASP A 66 10.26 11.38 -9.65
N ILE A 67 9.37 11.34 -10.63
CA ILE A 67 8.08 12.01 -10.60
C ILE A 67 6.99 10.96 -10.79
N TRP A 68 6.27 10.71 -9.71
CA TRP A 68 5.18 9.76 -9.68
C TRP A 68 3.85 10.43 -10.04
N TYR A 69 2.87 9.65 -10.47
CA TYR A 69 1.48 10.08 -10.55
C TYR A 69 0.56 8.93 -10.16
N ARG A 70 -0.56 9.25 -9.52
CA ARG A 70 -1.57 8.26 -9.09
C ARG A 70 -2.25 7.61 -10.30
N ASN A 71 -2.85 6.43 -10.09
CA ASN A 71 -3.70 5.81 -11.09
C ASN A 71 -4.83 6.80 -11.44
N PRO A 72 -4.94 7.25 -12.71
CA PRO A 72 -5.92 8.27 -13.09
C PRO A 72 -7.34 7.71 -13.25
N ASP A 73 -7.49 6.39 -13.29
CA ASP A 73 -8.74 5.72 -13.65
C ASP A 73 -9.44 5.11 -12.43
N HIS A 74 -8.81 5.12 -11.25
CA HIS A 74 -9.31 4.52 -10.02
C HIS A 74 -8.98 5.38 -8.79
N ALA A 75 -9.83 5.30 -7.76
CA ALA A 75 -9.55 5.90 -6.46
C ALA A 75 -8.30 5.27 -5.80
N VAL A 76 -7.73 5.98 -4.82
CA VAL A 76 -6.65 5.42 -4.00
C VAL A 76 -7.20 4.35 -3.06
N ALA A 77 -6.47 3.27 -2.85
CA ALA A 77 -6.89 2.14 -2.04
C ALA A 77 -6.95 2.46 -0.54
N ASN A 78 -6.13 3.41 -0.08
CA ASN A 78 -6.07 3.84 1.30
C ASN A 78 -5.50 5.28 1.36
N ASN A 79 -6.28 6.22 1.89
CA ASN A 79 -5.92 7.63 1.94
C ASN A 79 -4.79 7.94 2.94
N GLN A 80 -4.65 7.15 4.01
CA GLN A 80 -3.56 7.31 4.96
C GLN A 80 -2.22 6.95 4.30
N LEU A 81 -2.15 5.79 3.63
CA LEU A 81 -0.97 5.36 2.91
C LEU A 81 -0.58 6.37 1.82
N ASP A 82 -1.56 6.89 1.08
CA ASP A 82 -1.35 7.91 0.05
C ASP A 82 -0.74 9.20 0.63
N THR A 83 -1.27 9.65 1.78
CA THR A 83 -0.74 10.79 2.51
C THR A 83 0.70 10.55 2.96
N MET A 84 1.00 9.39 3.51
CA MET A 84 2.36 9.04 3.95
C MET A 84 3.34 9.01 2.78
N TRP A 85 2.96 8.41 1.64
CA TRP A 85 3.81 8.42 0.44
C TRP A 85 4.04 9.83 -0.10
N SER A 86 3.03 10.69 -0.08
CA SER A 86 3.15 12.07 -0.56
C SER A 86 4.17 12.90 0.22
N ARG A 87 4.51 12.51 1.46
CA ARG A 87 5.55 13.14 2.28
C ARG A 87 6.96 12.72 1.87
N VAL A 88 7.11 11.57 1.22
CA VAL A 88 8.41 10.93 0.92
C VAL A 88 8.76 11.00 -0.56
N ILE A 89 7.77 10.87 -1.45
CA ILE A 89 7.97 10.86 -2.90
C ILE A 89 7.25 12.03 -3.58
N LYS A 90 7.79 12.48 -4.71
CA LYS A 90 7.16 13.53 -5.52
C LYS A 90 6.02 12.96 -6.34
N ILE A 91 4.79 13.18 -5.88
CA ILE A 91 3.57 12.81 -6.60
C ILE A 91 2.99 14.03 -7.32
N SER A 92 2.94 13.98 -8.65
CA SER A 92 2.34 15.03 -9.48
C SER A 92 0.83 14.85 -9.56
N ASN A 93 0.11 15.93 -9.23
CA ASN A 93 -1.35 16.02 -9.44
C ASN A 93 -1.72 16.52 -10.84
N SER A 94 -0.72 16.88 -11.67
CA SER A 94 -1.00 17.38 -13.01
C SER A 94 -1.46 16.25 -13.92
N PRO A 95 -2.63 16.37 -14.59
CA PRO A 95 -3.12 15.38 -15.54
C PRO A 95 -2.22 15.28 -16.78
N ILE A 96 -1.27 16.19 -16.97
CA ILE A 96 -0.31 16.17 -18.09
C ILE A 96 0.75 15.07 -17.86
N THR A 97 1.10 14.76 -16.61
CA THR A 97 2.16 13.81 -16.24
C THR A 97 1.95 12.43 -16.85
N ARG A 98 0.71 11.91 -16.84
CA ARG A 98 0.38 10.62 -17.48
C ARG A 98 0.62 10.63 -18.98
N TYR A 99 0.35 11.75 -19.65
CA TYR A 99 0.58 11.87 -21.09
C TYR A 99 2.08 12.00 -21.38
N ALA A 100 2.81 12.77 -20.56
CA ALA A 100 4.26 12.88 -20.66
C ALA A 100 4.95 11.50 -20.49
N ASP A 101 4.56 10.72 -19.48
CA ASP A 101 5.05 9.35 -19.27
C ASP A 101 4.71 8.45 -20.48
N ALA A 102 3.44 8.39 -20.86
CA ALA A 102 2.98 7.55 -21.96
C ALA A 102 3.68 7.87 -23.30
N ILE A 103 3.89 9.16 -23.60
CA ILE A 103 4.61 9.59 -24.81
C ILE A 103 6.09 9.30 -24.65
N SER A 104 6.70 9.61 -23.50
CA SER A 104 8.12 9.39 -23.25
C SER A 104 8.52 7.93 -23.42
N ARG A 105 7.68 6.97 -22.98
CA ARG A 105 7.91 5.53 -23.17
C ARG A 105 7.90 5.08 -24.64
N ARG A 106 7.21 5.80 -25.52
CA ARG A 106 7.10 5.50 -26.97
C ARG A 106 8.21 6.12 -27.81
N LEU A 107 8.84 7.18 -27.31
CA LEU A 107 9.98 7.80 -27.96
C LEU A 107 11.26 6.94 -27.78
N PRO A 108 12.25 7.05 -28.69
CA PRO A 108 13.51 6.34 -28.56
C PRO A 108 14.16 6.52 -27.19
N GLY A 109 14.70 5.42 -26.63
CA GLY A 109 15.31 5.40 -25.29
C GLY A 109 14.33 5.61 -24.12
N GLY A 110 13.02 5.45 -24.34
CA GLY A 110 11.97 5.77 -23.37
C GLY A 110 12.11 5.10 -21.99
N SER A 111 12.67 3.89 -21.93
CA SER A 111 12.92 3.18 -20.66
C SER A 111 13.80 3.98 -19.68
N ARG A 112 14.72 4.80 -20.17
CA ARG A 112 15.61 5.64 -19.35
C ARG A 112 14.87 6.72 -18.54
N PHE A 113 13.68 7.09 -19.00
CA PHE A 113 12.81 8.12 -18.43
C PHE A 113 11.59 7.51 -17.73
N SER A 114 11.58 6.20 -17.53
CA SER A 114 10.51 5.50 -16.85
C SER A 114 11.01 4.94 -15.53
N ILE A 115 10.15 5.03 -14.51
CA ILE A 115 10.37 4.31 -13.26
C ILE A 115 9.93 2.86 -13.47
N SER A 116 10.85 1.94 -13.21
CA SER A 116 10.58 0.51 -13.12
C SER A 116 10.41 0.17 -11.65
N HIS A 117 9.28 -0.44 -11.28
CA HIS A 117 9.01 -0.90 -9.93
C HIS A 117 8.39 -2.30 -10.00
N HIS A 118 8.55 -3.08 -8.94
CA HIS A 118 8.07 -4.45 -8.83
C HIS A 118 7.68 -4.74 -7.38
N ASP A 119 7.04 -5.88 -7.16
CA ASP A 119 6.33 -6.23 -5.92
C ASP A 119 7.09 -7.18 -5.00
N ARG A 120 8.33 -7.54 -5.35
CA ARG A 120 9.17 -8.50 -4.60
C ARG A 120 10.49 -7.88 -4.20
N ASP A 121 10.87 -8.02 -2.93
CA ASP A 121 12.20 -7.65 -2.46
C ASP A 121 13.25 -8.68 -2.89
N ALA A 122 13.58 -8.70 -4.18
CA ALA A 122 14.49 -9.68 -4.78
C ALA A 122 15.93 -9.61 -4.23
N TYR A 123 16.31 -8.49 -3.61
CA TYR A 123 17.66 -8.23 -3.09
C TYR A 123 17.76 -8.25 -1.56
N GLY A 124 16.66 -8.59 -0.87
CA GLY A 124 16.58 -8.66 0.59
C GLY A 124 16.95 -7.33 1.25
N LEU A 125 16.44 -6.21 0.71
CA LEU A 125 16.75 -4.86 1.15
C LEU A 125 15.92 -4.43 2.37
N TYR A 126 14.78 -5.06 2.64
CA TYR A 126 13.98 -4.74 3.83
C TYR A 126 14.77 -4.96 5.13
N GLY A 127 15.63 -5.98 5.19
CA GLY A 127 16.52 -6.19 6.34
C GLY A 127 17.70 -5.20 6.42
N LYS A 128 17.94 -4.39 5.38
CA LYS A 128 19.09 -3.47 5.28
C LYS A 128 18.71 -2.01 5.49
N PHE A 129 17.46 -1.65 5.21
CA PHE A 129 16.98 -0.27 5.28
C PHE A 129 15.76 -0.15 6.19
N GLN A 130 15.74 0.95 6.94
CA GLN A 130 14.58 1.36 7.72
C GLN A 130 13.42 1.74 6.79
N PRO A 131 12.16 1.60 7.23
CA PRO A 131 11.00 2.09 6.49
C PRO A 131 11.15 3.55 6.08
N HIS A 132 10.81 3.88 4.83
CA HIS A 132 10.92 5.26 4.34
C HIS A 132 9.76 6.15 4.80
N ILE A 133 8.59 5.57 5.05
CA ILE A 133 7.44 6.27 5.62
C ILE A 133 7.41 6.15 7.14
N LYS A 134 6.91 7.20 7.80
CA LYS A 134 6.76 7.28 9.25
C LYS A 134 5.45 7.99 9.60
N PHE A 135 4.86 7.60 10.72
CA PHE A 135 3.76 8.35 11.33
C PHE A 135 4.28 9.70 11.86
N SER A 136 3.46 10.74 11.75
CA SER A 136 3.67 12.00 12.45
C SER A 136 3.35 11.84 13.93
N ASN A 137 3.81 12.78 14.76
CA ASN A 137 3.47 12.78 16.20
C ASN A 137 1.95 12.80 16.44
N SER A 138 1.18 13.50 15.60
CA SER A 138 -0.28 13.53 15.71
C SER A 138 -0.92 12.20 15.34
N GLU A 139 -0.39 11.52 14.32
CA GLU A 139 -0.85 10.19 13.91
C GLU A 139 -0.51 9.13 14.95
N THR A 140 0.72 9.15 15.49
CA THR A 140 1.11 8.29 16.62
C THR A 140 0.21 8.51 17.82
N LYS A 141 -0.06 9.76 18.18
CA LYS A 141 -0.99 10.08 19.26
C LYS A 141 -2.40 9.55 18.97
N GLN A 142 -2.94 9.79 17.77
CA GLN A 142 -4.27 9.32 17.37
C GLN A 142 -4.41 7.80 17.47
N GLY A 143 -3.37 7.06 17.06
CA GLY A 143 -3.35 5.62 17.15
C GLY A 143 -3.23 5.09 18.58
N GLU A 144 -2.40 5.72 19.41
CA GLU A 144 -2.33 5.38 20.84
C GLU A 144 -3.62 5.74 21.60
N ASP A 145 -4.24 6.88 21.28
CA ASP A 145 -5.54 7.27 21.84
C ASP A 145 -6.62 6.22 21.49
N PHE A 146 -6.63 5.72 20.25
CA PHE A 146 -7.50 4.60 19.86
C PHE A 146 -7.18 3.34 20.68
N LEU A 147 -5.91 2.91 20.74
CA LEU A 147 -5.54 1.72 21.48
C LEU A 147 -5.91 1.84 22.97
N ASN A 148 -5.67 2.98 23.60
CA ASN A 148 -6.03 3.23 25.00
C ASN A 148 -7.54 3.16 25.25
N SER A 149 -8.37 3.40 24.24
CA SER A 149 -9.83 3.27 24.37
C SER A 149 -10.33 1.82 24.36
N VAL A 150 -9.51 0.88 23.87
CA VAL A 150 -9.87 -0.55 23.75
C VAL A 150 -8.99 -1.48 24.60
N ARG A 151 -7.84 -1.02 25.09
CA ARG A 151 -6.96 -1.77 25.99
C ARG A 151 -7.63 -2.01 27.33
N HIS A 152 -7.45 -3.21 27.87
CA HIS A 152 -7.86 -3.56 29.24
C HIS A 152 -6.77 -3.21 30.25
N THR A 153 -5.50 -3.20 29.82
CA THR A 153 -4.35 -2.87 30.67
C THR A 153 -3.40 -1.89 29.97
N PRO A 154 -2.63 -1.07 30.73
CA PRO A 154 -1.66 -0.15 30.14
C PRO A 154 -0.64 -0.88 29.26
N SER A 155 -0.37 -0.33 28.08
CA SER A 155 0.59 -0.89 27.11
C SER A 155 0.29 -2.33 26.66
N GLN A 156 -0.97 -2.77 26.79
CA GLN A 156 -1.38 -4.08 26.29
C GLN A 156 -1.06 -4.19 24.79
N LYS A 157 -0.38 -5.30 24.46
CA LYS A 157 0.06 -5.63 23.12
C LYS A 157 -1.10 -6.12 22.27
N PHE A 158 -0.92 -6.09 20.96
CA PHE A 158 -1.96 -6.52 20.03
C PHE A 158 -1.39 -7.19 18.78
N VAL A 159 -2.22 -8.02 18.17
CA VAL A 159 -1.97 -8.77 16.94
C VAL A 159 -3.06 -8.45 15.93
N CYS A 160 -2.70 -8.50 14.66
CA CYS A 160 -3.65 -8.33 13.56
C CYS A 160 -3.89 -9.68 12.87
N LEU A 161 -5.13 -9.94 12.49
CA LEU A 161 -5.55 -11.14 11.78
C LEU A 161 -6.32 -10.75 10.51
N ALA A 162 -5.76 -11.00 9.33
CA ALA A 162 -6.41 -10.73 8.04
C ALA A 162 -6.71 -12.03 7.30
N VAL A 163 -7.98 -12.40 7.18
CA VAL A 163 -8.38 -13.62 6.46
C VAL A 163 -9.11 -13.25 5.18
N ARG A 164 -8.64 -13.81 4.08
CA ARG A 164 -9.17 -13.56 2.75
C ARG A 164 -10.48 -14.28 2.60
N ASP A 165 -11.50 -13.51 2.30
CA ASP A 165 -12.77 -14.03 1.81
C ASP A 165 -13.06 -13.49 0.41
N SER A 166 -14.20 -13.93 -0.10
CA SER A 166 -14.63 -13.65 -1.46
C SER A 166 -15.26 -12.26 -1.64
N SER A 167 -15.52 -11.52 -0.56
CA SER A 167 -16.29 -10.28 -0.57
C SER A 167 -15.56 -9.09 -1.20
N TYR A 168 -14.25 -8.96 -0.95
CA TYR A 168 -13.46 -7.82 -1.39
C TYR A 168 -13.29 -7.79 -2.92
N LYS A 169 -12.95 -8.92 -3.55
CA LYS A 169 -12.74 -8.97 -5.00
C LYS A 169 -14.04 -8.86 -5.79
N ARG A 170 -15.15 -9.42 -5.29
CA ARG A 170 -16.47 -9.30 -5.95
C ARG A 170 -16.92 -7.85 -6.06
N ASP A 171 -16.62 -7.04 -5.05
CA ASP A 171 -16.94 -5.61 -5.01
C ASP A 171 -16.00 -4.77 -5.91
N GLN A 172 -14.71 -5.04 -5.85
CA GLN A 172 -13.72 -4.28 -6.62
C GLN A 172 -13.77 -4.58 -8.12
N PHE A 173 -14.27 -5.76 -8.52
CA PHE A 173 -14.25 -6.23 -9.90
C PHE A 173 -15.59 -6.84 -10.34
N GLU A 174 -16.72 -6.21 -10.03
CA GLU A 174 -18.09 -6.69 -10.33
C GLU A 174 -18.29 -7.27 -11.75
N ASN A 175 -17.48 -6.86 -12.73
CA ASN A 175 -17.57 -7.28 -14.14
C ASN A 175 -16.45 -8.24 -14.61
N ARG A 176 -15.66 -8.86 -13.71
CA ARG A 176 -14.66 -9.87 -14.08
C ARG A 176 -14.96 -11.21 -13.41
N ASP A 177 -14.82 -12.30 -14.16
CA ASP A 177 -14.86 -13.64 -13.60
C ASP A 177 -13.61 -13.90 -12.75
N ILE A 178 -13.75 -13.67 -11.44
CA ILE A 178 -12.72 -13.88 -10.43
C ILE A 178 -12.84 -15.26 -9.76
N ARG A 179 -13.69 -16.18 -10.25
CA ARG A 179 -13.84 -17.53 -9.66
C ARG A 179 -12.53 -18.30 -9.59
N HIS A 180 -11.62 -18.03 -10.52
CA HIS A 180 -10.28 -18.62 -10.52
C HIS A 180 -9.47 -18.30 -9.25
N ASP A 181 -9.83 -17.27 -8.48
CA ASP A 181 -9.18 -16.88 -7.22
C ASP A 181 -9.84 -17.52 -5.98
N ASP A 182 -10.98 -18.21 -6.13
CA ASP A 182 -11.77 -18.67 -4.99
C ASP A 182 -11.08 -19.75 -4.17
N TYR A 183 -10.16 -20.51 -4.79
CA TYR A 183 -9.34 -21.50 -4.09
C TYR A 183 -8.44 -20.91 -3.00
N ARG A 184 -8.27 -19.57 -2.98
CA ARG A 184 -7.47 -18.85 -1.96
C ARG A 184 -8.32 -18.35 -0.80
N ASN A 185 -9.64 -18.42 -0.90
CA ASN A 185 -10.53 -17.95 0.15
C ASN A 185 -10.48 -18.93 1.32
N ASN A 186 -10.49 -18.38 2.51
CA ASN A 186 -10.39 -19.13 3.74
C ASN A 186 -11.65 -18.96 4.59
N ASP A 187 -12.03 -20.03 5.28
CA ASP A 187 -13.07 -19.93 6.27
C ASP A 187 -12.50 -19.22 7.52
N ILE A 188 -13.01 -18.03 7.82
CA ILE A 188 -12.63 -17.24 8.99
C ILE A 188 -12.78 -18.01 10.32
N SER A 189 -13.66 -19.01 10.41
CA SER A 189 -13.85 -19.86 11.59
C SER A 189 -12.68 -20.77 11.91
N ASN A 190 -11.81 -21.06 10.92
CA ASN A 190 -10.56 -21.76 11.16
C ASN A 190 -9.60 -20.96 12.08
N PHE A 191 -9.87 -19.66 12.27
CA PHE A 191 -9.06 -18.76 13.08
C PHE A 191 -9.67 -18.41 14.44
N TYR A 192 -10.77 -19.05 14.84
CA TYR A 192 -11.38 -18.81 16.16
C TYR A 192 -10.43 -19.19 17.29
N ASN A 193 -9.93 -20.43 17.27
CA ASN A 193 -9.05 -20.94 18.32
C ASN A 193 -7.78 -20.09 18.49
N VAL A 194 -7.19 -19.59 17.39
CA VAL A 194 -5.99 -18.75 17.48
C VAL A 194 -6.32 -17.37 18.04
N ALA A 195 -7.46 -16.77 17.68
CA ALA A 195 -7.89 -15.49 18.22
C ALA A 195 -8.22 -15.59 19.72
N GLU A 196 -8.96 -16.63 20.13
CA GLU A 196 -9.27 -16.89 21.53
C GLU A 196 -8.02 -17.15 22.35
N GLN A 197 -7.09 -17.98 21.85
CA GLN A 197 -5.85 -18.26 22.57
C GLN A 197 -4.98 -17.01 22.72
N LEU A 198 -4.83 -16.20 21.66
CA LEU A 198 -4.07 -14.94 21.75
C LEU A 198 -4.71 -13.96 22.74
N ALA A 199 -6.04 -13.90 22.80
CA ALA A 199 -6.75 -13.10 23.79
C ALA A 199 -6.52 -13.60 25.23
N LEU A 200 -6.56 -14.93 25.45
CA LEU A 200 -6.23 -15.54 26.73
C LEU A 200 -4.78 -15.27 27.17
N ASP A 201 -3.86 -15.21 26.21
CA ASP A 201 -2.45 -14.86 26.42
C ASP A 201 -2.24 -13.34 26.69
N GLY A 202 -3.32 -12.56 26.67
CA GLY A 202 -3.35 -11.15 27.03
C GLY A 202 -3.16 -10.18 25.86
N PHE A 203 -3.18 -10.65 24.62
CA PHE A 203 -3.15 -9.76 23.44
C PHE A 203 -4.54 -9.26 23.10
N LEU A 204 -4.63 -8.04 22.58
CA LEU A 204 -5.79 -7.66 21.78
C LEU A 204 -5.65 -8.28 20.38
N VAL A 205 -6.75 -8.77 19.81
CA VAL A 205 -6.78 -9.34 18.47
C VAL A 205 -7.68 -8.49 17.59
N PHE A 206 -7.12 -7.83 16.59
CA PHE A 206 -7.92 -7.10 15.59
C PHE A 206 -8.08 -7.95 14.34
N ARG A 207 -9.31 -8.37 14.06
CA ARG A 207 -9.63 -8.98 12.77
C ARG A 207 -9.76 -7.86 11.72
N MET A 208 -8.80 -7.84 10.80
CA MET A 208 -8.61 -6.82 9.78
C MET A 208 -9.41 -7.13 8.50
N GLY A 209 -9.71 -6.10 7.73
CA GLY A 209 -10.38 -6.22 6.43
C GLY A 209 -11.17 -4.96 6.08
N ALA A 210 -11.12 -4.55 4.81
CA ALA A 210 -11.89 -3.41 4.33
C ALA A 210 -13.35 -3.79 3.97
N LYS A 211 -13.52 -5.02 3.46
CA LYS A 211 -14.82 -5.62 3.17
C LYS A 211 -14.72 -7.10 3.51
N VAL A 212 -15.77 -7.60 4.15
CA VAL A 212 -15.82 -8.94 4.70
C VAL A 212 -17.17 -9.61 4.43
N GLU A 213 -17.16 -10.92 4.23
CA GLU A 213 -18.35 -11.69 3.87
C GLU A 213 -19.29 -11.90 5.06
N ARG A 214 -18.72 -12.11 6.24
CA ARG A 214 -19.47 -12.31 7.49
C ARG A 214 -18.73 -11.72 8.70
N PRO A 215 -19.47 -11.42 9.79
CA PRO A 215 -18.86 -11.09 11.08
C PRO A 215 -17.94 -12.20 11.58
N PHE A 216 -16.98 -11.85 12.42
CA PHE A 216 -16.01 -12.80 12.94
C PHE A 216 -16.64 -13.83 13.89
N GLY A 217 -17.64 -13.45 14.70
CA GLY A 217 -18.40 -14.40 15.52
C GLY A 217 -17.68 -14.95 16.76
N VAL A 218 -16.46 -14.48 17.06
CA VAL A 218 -15.75 -14.76 18.32
C VAL A 218 -16.18 -13.74 19.38
N ASP A 219 -16.78 -14.22 20.46
CA ASP A 219 -17.19 -13.41 21.62
C ASP A 219 -16.22 -13.63 22.79
N ALA A 220 -15.00 -13.12 22.61
CA ALA A 220 -13.95 -13.18 23.61
C ALA A 220 -13.46 -11.78 23.96
N SER A 221 -13.29 -11.51 25.25
CA SER A 221 -12.74 -10.24 25.73
C SER A 221 -11.35 -10.01 25.12
N GLY A 222 -11.18 -8.91 24.38
CA GLY A 222 -9.93 -8.57 23.71
C GLY A 222 -9.90 -8.95 22.23
N VAL A 223 -10.92 -9.62 21.70
CA VAL A 223 -11.07 -9.86 20.25
C VAL A 223 -12.02 -8.82 19.66
N PHE A 224 -11.53 -8.11 18.64
CA PHE A 224 -12.29 -7.07 17.93
C PHE A 224 -12.46 -7.46 16.48
N ASP A 225 -13.73 -7.58 16.06
CA ASP A 225 -14.09 -7.64 14.64
C ASP A 225 -14.03 -6.25 14.00
N TYR A 226 -12.82 -5.68 13.97
CA TYR A 226 -12.53 -4.34 13.46
C TYR A 226 -13.07 -4.11 12.05
N ALA A 227 -13.04 -5.15 11.21
CA ALA A 227 -13.51 -5.10 9.84
C ALA A 227 -15.04 -4.88 9.70
N SER A 228 -15.85 -5.26 10.68
CA SER A 228 -17.33 -5.15 10.60
C SER A 228 -18.03 -4.45 11.76
N ASN A 229 -17.33 -4.06 12.82
CA ASN A 229 -17.93 -3.38 13.98
C ASN A 229 -18.00 -1.84 13.84
N GLY A 230 -17.69 -1.29 12.66
CA GLY A 230 -17.78 0.14 12.37
C GLY A 230 -16.56 0.97 12.79
N MET A 231 -15.53 0.36 13.38
CA MET A 231 -14.29 1.07 13.76
C MET A 231 -13.33 1.30 12.59
N ARG A 232 -13.55 0.63 11.45
CA ARG A 232 -12.61 0.65 10.32
C ARG A 232 -12.43 2.03 9.71
N THR A 233 -11.18 2.47 9.61
CA THR A 233 -10.77 3.70 8.94
C THR A 233 -9.47 3.46 8.19
N ASP A 234 -9.24 4.19 7.10
CA ASP A 234 -7.99 4.08 6.34
C ASP A 234 -6.74 4.34 7.21
N PHE A 235 -6.86 5.23 8.21
CA PHE A 235 -5.81 5.48 9.19
C PHE A 235 -5.52 4.25 10.04
N LEU A 236 -6.55 3.65 10.66
CA LEU A 236 -6.37 2.49 11.54
C LEU A 236 -5.95 1.23 10.77
N ASP A 237 -6.35 1.08 9.50
CA ASP A 237 -5.85 0.01 8.64
C ASP A 237 -4.32 0.03 8.57
N VAL A 238 -3.72 1.22 8.40
CA VAL A 238 -2.27 1.37 8.31
C VAL A 238 -1.64 1.33 9.71
N TYR A 239 -2.22 2.03 10.69
CA TYR A 239 -1.67 2.13 12.04
C TYR A 239 -1.60 0.79 12.76
N LEU A 240 -2.69 0.02 12.77
CA LEU A 240 -2.74 -1.29 13.43
C LEU A 240 -1.79 -2.27 12.74
N SER A 241 -1.80 -2.30 11.41
CA SER A 241 -0.91 -3.16 10.63
C SER A 241 0.58 -2.86 10.88
N ALA A 242 0.93 -1.58 11.05
CA ALA A 242 2.31 -1.13 11.23
C ALA A 242 2.83 -1.22 12.67
N ASN A 243 1.96 -1.36 13.67
CA ASN A 243 2.33 -1.31 15.10
C ASN A 243 1.92 -2.58 15.88
N CYS A 244 1.35 -3.59 15.22
CA CYS A 244 1.08 -4.87 15.87
C CYS A 244 2.37 -5.66 16.13
N GLU A 245 2.31 -6.61 17.07
CA GLU A 245 3.45 -7.49 17.40
C GLU A 245 3.71 -8.49 16.28
N ILE A 246 2.62 -9.04 15.73
CA ILE A 246 2.62 -9.99 14.61
C ILE A 246 1.36 -9.73 13.78
N PHE A 247 1.52 -9.79 12.46
CA PHE A 247 0.42 -9.76 11.51
C PHE A 247 0.19 -11.17 10.91
N ILE A 248 -0.93 -11.79 11.24
CA ILE A 248 -1.33 -13.12 10.76
C ILE A 248 -2.24 -12.94 9.55
N SER A 249 -1.95 -13.63 8.44
CA SER A 249 -2.70 -13.45 7.20
C SER A 249 -2.76 -14.69 6.30
N THR A 250 -3.73 -14.68 5.38
CA THR A 250 -3.91 -15.68 4.30
C THR A 250 -3.51 -15.14 2.92
N VAL A 251 -2.47 -14.30 2.88
CA VAL A 251 -1.90 -13.72 1.65
C VAL A 251 -2.85 -12.73 0.96
N LEU A 252 -3.02 -11.56 1.58
CA LEU A 252 -3.81 -10.41 1.11
C LEU A 252 -2.91 -9.23 0.71
N GLY A 253 -3.48 -8.25 -0.01
CA GLY A 253 -2.74 -7.02 -0.33
C GLY A 253 -2.35 -6.20 0.91
N ILE A 254 -3.16 -6.24 1.98
CA ILE A 254 -2.85 -5.51 3.22
C ILE A 254 -1.56 -6.01 3.89
N ASP A 255 -1.11 -7.22 3.57
CA ASP A 255 0.12 -7.83 4.11
C ASP A 255 1.38 -7.04 3.75
N SER A 256 1.32 -6.22 2.70
CA SER A 256 2.42 -5.34 2.34
C SER A 256 2.59 -4.19 3.34
N ILE A 257 1.56 -3.79 4.10
CA ILE A 257 1.71 -2.78 5.15
C ILE A 257 2.65 -3.23 6.27
N PRO A 258 2.39 -4.32 7.02
CA PRO A 258 3.31 -4.77 8.06
C PRO A 258 4.71 -5.02 7.48
N GLU A 259 4.80 -5.48 6.24
CA GLU A 259 6.08 -5.70 5.55
C GLU A 259 6.92 -4.44 5.35
N ILE A 260 6.32 -3.37 4.82
CA ILE A 260 7.05 -2.10 4.62
C ILE A 260 7.42 -1.45 5.94
N PHE A 261 6.72 -1.77 7.03
CA PHE A 261 7.05 -1.33 8.40
C PHE A 261 7.96 -2.32 9.17
N ARG A 262 8.39 -3.42 8.53
CA ARG A 262 9.25 -4.48 9.14
C ARG A 262 8.61 -5.19 10.34
N VAL A 263 7.29 -5.24 10.39
CA VAL A 263 6.53 -6.03 11.36
C VAL A 263 6.57 -7.51 10.96
N PRO A 264 6.83 -8.44 11.90
CA PRO A 264 6.76 -9.88 11.63
C PRO A 264 5.40 -10.30 11.09
N ARG A 265 5.41 -11.18 10.08
CA ARG A 265 4.19 -11.72 9.48
C ARG A 265 4.17 -13.24 9.56
N VAL A 266 2.99 -13.80 9.82
CA VAL A 266 2.69 -15.22 9.65
C VAL A 266 1.74 -15.36 8.47
N LEU A 267 2.21 -16.00 7.41
CA LEU A 267 1.41 -16.24 6.20
C LEU A 267 1.00 -17.72 6.16
N THR A 268 -0.29 -17.98 6.14
CA THR A 268 -0.89 -19.33 6.05
C THR A 268 -1.83 -19.42 4.85
N ASN A 269 -2.31 -20.62 4.52
CA ASN A 269 -3.30 -20.86 3.47
C ASN A 269 -4.53 -21.62 3.97
#